data_AF-A0AAQ1J2Y1-F1
#
_entry.id   AF-A0AAQ1J2Y1-F1
#
_cell.length_a   1.000
_cell.length_b   1.000
_cell.length_c   1.000
_cell.angle_alpha   90.00
_cell.angle_beta   90.00
_cell.angle_gamma   90.00
#
_symmetry.space_group_name_H-M   'P 1'
#
loop_
_entity.id
_entity.type
_entity.pdbx_description
1 polymer ?
#
loop_
_entity_poly.entity_id
_entity_poly.type
_entity_poly.pdbx_seq_one_letter_code
_entity_poly.pdbx_strand_id
1 'polypeptide(L)'
;MARRSIRDIEKIWSNVEGVKKLSDRVIGIGPFGMGLDAMLTWVPVVGTAYTVGTGGWLMLQAVRAKATPATLARMGAYMAIDTATGTVPIAGDIVDTFFPGQLMAARALQKHIESTHWVEDTEANARATGDHEMHEARVQNDKTLKRIIYLHD
;
A
#
# COMPACT_ATOMS: atom_id res chain seq x y z
N MET A 1 -19.39 -15.84 -9.66
CA MET A 1 -18.18 -15.07 -9.26
C MET A 1 -17.71 -15.61 -7.92
N ALA A 2 -16.41 -15.81 -7.73
CA ALA A 2 -15.87 -16.19 -6.43
C ALA A 2 -16.12 -15.05 -5.43
N ARG A 3 -16.74 -15.35 -4.28
CA ARG A 3 -16.93 -14.38 -3.20
C ARG A 3 -15.58 -14.03 -2.59
N ARG A 4 -15.31 -12.74 -2.38
CA ARG A 4 -14.06 -12.27 -1.76
C ARG A 4 -14.07 -12.61 -0.27
N SER A 5 -12.94 -13.08 0.24
CA SER A 5 -12.75 -13.46 1.65
C SER A 5 -11.78 -12.51 2.35
N ILE A 6 -11.79 -12.51 3.68
CA ILE A 6 -10.82 -11.81 4.52
C ILE A 6 -9.39 -12.26 4.18
N ARG A 7 -9.20 -13.54 3.83
CA ARG A 7 -7.90 -14.06 3.39
C ARG A 7 -7.36 -13.35 2.15
N ASP A 8 -8.22 -12.84 1.28
CA ASP A 8 -7.77 -12.08 0.11
C ASP A 8 -7.20 -10.72 0.53
N ILE A 9 -7.79 -10.09 1.55
CA ILE A 9 -7.27 -8.85 2.13
C ILE A 9 -5.96 -9.09 2.88
N GLU A 10 -5.86 -10.18 3.64
CA GLU A 10 -4.62 -10.58 4.32
C GLU A 10 -3.48 -10.83 3.31
N LYS A 11 -3.78 -11.48 2.18
CA LYS A 11 -2.82 -11.62 1.08
C LYS A 11 -2.38 -10.27 0.54
N ILE A 12 -3.29 -9.32 0.36
CA ILE A 12 -2.93 -7.97 -0.09
C ILE A 12 -1.96 -7.33 0.92
N TRP A 13 -2.29 -7.36 2.21
CA TRP A 13 -1.44 -6.79 3.26
C TRP A 13 -0.05 -7.44 3.27
N SER A 14 0.03 -8.77 3.17
CA SER A 14 1.28 -9.54 3.14
C SER A 14 2.13 -9.23 1.90
N ASN A 15 1.50 -9.12 0.72
CA ASN A 15 2.22 -8.76 -0.49
C ASN A 15 2.78 -7.32 -0.42
N VAL A 16 2.03 -6.40 0.20
CA VAL A 16 2.46 -5.01 0.42
C VAL A 16 3.60 -4.93 1.44
N GLU A 17 3.63 -5.83 2.44
CA GLU A 17 4.74 -5.95 3.40
C GLU A 17 6.07 -6.29 2.71
N GLY A 18 6.01 -7.12 1.66
CA GLY A 18 7.18 -7.42 0.83
C GLY A 18 7.80 -6.17 0.21
N VAL A 19 6.96 -5.28 -0.36
CA VAL A 19 7.42 -4.00 -0.94
C VAL A 19 8.02 -3.10 0.13
N LYS A 20 7.39 -3.05 1.32
CA LYS A 20 7.90 -2.26 2.45
C LYS A 20 9.31 -2.70 2.85
N LYS A 21 9.51 -4.01 3.06
CA LYS A 21 10.81 -4.58 3.45
C LYS A 21 11.89 -4.41 2.37
N LEU A 22 11.52 -4.51 1.10
CA LEU A 22 12.44 -4.28 -0.01
C LEU A 22 12.90 -2.83 -0.04
N SER A 23 11.97 -1.89 0.04
CA SER A 23 12.29 -0.45 0.05
C SER A 23 13.11 -0.07 1.29
N ASP A 24 12.75 -0.55 2.49
CA ASP A 24 13.52 -0.34 3.72
C ASP A 24 14.98 -0.85 3.58
N ARG A 25 15.18 -2.01 2.94
CA ARG A 25 16.52 -2.57 2.70
C ARG A 25 17.34 -1.72 1.74
N VAL A 26 16.73 -1.24 0.66
CA VAL A 26 17.40 -0.37 -0.32
C VAL A 26 17.88 0.92 0.35
N ILE A 27 17.03 1.55 1.16
CA ILE A 27 17.37 2.78 1.90
C ILE A 27 18.48 2.50 2.93
N GLY A 28 18.40 1.40 3.66
CA GLY A 28 19.37 1.05 4.71
C GLY A 28 20.79 0.76 4.21
N ILE A 29 20.93 0.37 2.93
CA ILE A 29 22.23 0.08 2.31
C ILE A 29 22.87 1.36 1.71
N GLY A 30 22.07 2.36 1.36
CA GLY A 30 22.52 3.62 0.74
C GLY A 30 23.09 3.45 -0.68
N PRO A 31 23.29 4.55 -1.43
CA PRO A 31 23.76 4.52 -2.82
C PRO A 31 25.20 4.01 -3.02
N PHE A 32 25.97 3.86 -1.92
CA PHE A 32 27.36 3.41 -1.94
C PHE A 32 27.55 1.95 -1.53
N GLY A 33 26.49 1.26 -1.12
CA GLY A 33 26.54 -0.14 -0.75
C GLY A 33 26.42 -1.05 -1.96
N MET A 34 27.41 -1.06 -2.84
CA MET A 34 27.46 -2.04 -3.92
C MET A 34 28.86 -2.62 -4.15
N GLY A 35 28.90 -3.89 -4.56
CA GLY A 35 29.80 -4.25 -5.65
C GLY A 35 29.42 -3.38 -6.86
N LEU A 36 30.06 -2.22 -6.94
CA LEU A 36 29.67 -1.04 -7.72
C LEU A 36 29.70 -1.23 -9.24
N ASP A 37 30.25 -2.34 -9.76
CA ASP A 37 30.72 -2.40 -11.14
C ASP A 37 29.76 -3.10 -12.13
N ALA A 38 28.78 -3.88 -11.64
CA ALA A 38 27.85 -4.62 -12.51
C ALA A 38 26.45 -3.98 -12.64
N MET A 39 26.06 -3.12 -11.68
CA MET A 39 24.73 -2.50 -11.63
C MET A 39 24.69 -1.12 -12.29
N LEU A 40 25.79 -0.35 -12.24
CA LEU A 40 25.81 1.05 -12.69
C LEU A 40 25.39 1.27 -14.17
N THR A 41 25.56 0.26 -15.03
CA THR A 41 25.22 0.35 -16.47
C THR A 41 23.81 -0.15 -16.82
N TRP A 42 23.12 -0.86 -15.92
CA TRP A 42 21.75 -1.36 -16.08
C TRP A 42 20.73 -0.67 -15.15
N VAL A 43 21.21 -0.02 -14.08
CA VAL A 43 20.41 0.58 -13.00
C VAL A 43 19.39 1.64 -13.45
N PRO A 44 19.63 2.50 -14.45
CA PRO A 44 18.64 3.54 -14.78
C PRO A 44 17.35 2.95 -15.37
N VAL A 45 17.47 2.03 -16.32
CA VAL A 45 16.32 1.46 -17.04
C VAL A 45 15.58 0.44 -16.17
N VAL A 46 16.31 -0.41 -15.44
CA VAL A 46 15.72 -1.40 -14.53
C VAL A 46 15.08 -0.73 -13.31
N GLY A 47 15.72 0.29 -12.74
CA GLY A 47 15.19 1.05 -11.60
C GLY A 47 13.90 1.80 -11.94
N THR A 48 13.84 2.42 -13.12
CA THR A 48 12.63 3.12 -13.59
C THR A 48 11.48 2.13 -13.86
N ALA A 49 11.77 1.00 -14.52
CA ALA A 49 10.76 -0.03 -14.77
C ALA A 49 10.23 -0.65 -13.47
N TYR A 50 11.11 -0.89 -12.49
CA TYR A 50 10.73 -1.37 -11.16
C TYR A 50 9.85 -0.38 -10.41
N THR A 51 10.22 0.90 -10.40
CA THR A 51 9.50 1.98 -9.72
C THR A 51 8.09 2.15 -10.27
N VAL A 52 7.96 2.29 -11.60
CA VAL A 52 6.66 2.45 -12.26
C VAL A 52 5.81 1.18 -12.11
N GLY A 53 6.42 0.00 -12.28
CA GLY A 53 5.73 -1.28 -12.15
C GLY A 53 5.20 -1.53 -10.74
N THR A 54 6.03 -1.27 -9.72
CA THR A 54 5.69 -1.46 -8.30
C THR A 54 4.66 -0.44 -7.84
N GLY A 55 4.80 0.83 -8.23
CA GLY A 55 3.82 1.88 -7.94
C GLY A 55 2.45 1.58 -8.54
N GLY A 56 2.41 1.17 -9.82
CA GLY A 56 1.18 0.76 -10.48
C GLY A 56 0.53 -0.46 -9.81
N TRP A 57 1.34 -1.47 -9.46
CA TRP A 57 0.86 -2.65 -8.76
C TRP A 57 0.31 -2.31 -7.36
N LEU A 58 0.98 -1.45 -6.57
CA LEU A 58 0.49 -0.99 -5.27
C LEU A 58 -0.87 -0.27 -5.37
N MET A 59 -1.07 0.56 -6.39
CA MET A 59 -2.34 1.23 -6.64
C MET A 59 -3.45 0.22 -6.97
N LEU A 60 -3.15 -0.80 -7.80
CA LEU A 60 -4.10 -1.88 -8.08
C LEU A 60 -4.48 -2.64 -6.80
N GLN A 61 -3.52 -2.91 -5.92
CA GLN A 61 -3.81 -3.54 -4.63
C GLN A 61 -4.67 -2.66 -3.72
N ALA A 62 -4.42 -1.34 -3.70
CA ALA A 62 -5.22 -0.40 -2.94
C ALA A 62 -6.68 -0.35 -3.42
N VAL A 63 -6.89 -0.34 -4.74
CA VAL A 63 -8.24 -0.41 -5.33
C VAL A 63 -8.91 -1.75 -4.99
N ARG A 64 -8.17 -2.87 -5.05
CA ARG A 64 -8.70 -4.19 -4.66
C ARG A 64 -9.08 -4.26 -3.19
N ALA A 65 -8.33 -3.59 -2.33
CA ALA A 65 -8.61 -3.42 -0.91
C ALA A 65 -9.61 -2.30 -0.60
N LYS A 66 -10.40 -1.83 -1.59
CA LYS A 66 -11.44 -0.79 -1.41
C LYS A 66 -10.90 0.43 -0.63
N ALA A 67 -9.65 0.82 -0.89
CA ALA A 67 -9.01 1.97 -0.25
C ALA A 67 -9.84 3.24 -0.44
N THR A 68 -9.90 4.11 0.57
CA THR A 68 -10.64 5.38 0.42
C THR A 68 -10.01 6.23 -0.69
N PRO A 69 -10.79 7.08 -1.37
CA PRO A 69 -10.23 8.04 -2.33
C PRO A 69 -9.12 8.90 -1.74
N ALA A 70 -9.24 9.27 -0.46
CA ALA A 70 -8.20 10.00 0.26
C ALA A 70 -6.91 9.18 0.44
N THR A 71 -7.02 7.88 0.76
CA THR A 71 -5.86 6.97 0.83
C THR A 71 -5.20 6.83 -0.54
N LEU A 72 -5.98 6.59 -1.60
CA LEU A 72 -5.48 6.48 -2.97
C LEU A 72 -4.78 7.77 -3.44
N ALA A 73 -5.36 8.93 -3.16
CA ALA A 73 -4.77 10.22 -3.48
C ALA A 73 -3.45 10.44 -2.72
N ARG A 74 -3.38 10.08 -1.43
CA ARG A 74 -2.12 10.14 -0.65
C ARG A 74 -1.04 9.22 -1.22
N MET A 75 -1.41 7.97 -1.53
CA MET A 75 -0.49 7.03 -2.15
C MET A 75 0.05 7.57 -3.49
N GLY A 76 -0.85 8.08 -4.34
CA GLY A 76 -0.51 8.73 -5.60
C GLY A 76 0.43 9.92 -5.41
N ALA A 77 0.15 10.79 -4.44
CA ALA A 77 0.99 11.94 -4.13
C ALA A 77 2.40 11.53 -3.68
N TYR A 78 2.52 10.52 -2.80
CA TYR A 78 3.83 10.04 -2.36
C TYR A 78 4.67 9.53 -3.54
N MET A 79 4.08 8.75 -4.43
CA MET A 79 4.79 8.23 -5.61
C MET A 79 5.06 9.31 -6.66
N ALA A 80 4.17 10.29 -6.83
CA ALA A 80 4.40 11.39 -7.76
C ALA A 80 5.56 12.29 -7.31
N ILE A 81 5.68 12.54 -6.00
CA ILE A 81 6.79 13.28 -5.42
C ILE A 81 8.10 12.52 -5.65
N ASP A 82 8.13 11.23 -5.31
CA ASP A 82 9.26 10.30 -5.49
C ASP A 82 9.76 10.28 -6.95
N THR A 83 8.85 10.08 -7.91
CA THR A 83 9.19 10.10 -9.34
C THR A 83 9.70 11.46 -9.79
N ALA A 84 9.14 12.57 -9.28
CA ALA A 84 9.61 13.91 -9.63
C ALA A 84 11.02 14.18 -9.07
N THR A 85 11.30 13.75 -7.83
CA THR A 85 12.59 13.99 -7.17
C THR A 85 13.69 13.06 -7.65
N GLY A 86 13.37 11.83 -8.05
CA GLY A 86 14.31 10.86 -8.61
C GLY A 86 14.85 11.23 -10.00
N THR A 87 14.26 12.22 -10.70
CA THR A 87 14.80 12.72 -11.98
C THR A 87 15.97 13.69 -11.84
N VAL A 88 16.27 14.16 -10.62
CA VAL A 88 17.35 15.12 -10.37
C VAL A 88 18.62 14.37 -9.93
N PRO A 89 19.70 14.31 -10.75
CA PRO A 89 20.85 13.42 -10.51
C PRO A 89 21.65 13.65 -9.22
N ILE A 90 21.53 14.82 -8.59
CA ILE A 90 22.28 15.17 -7.36
C ILE A 90 21.33 15.28 -6.15
N ALA A 91 20.05 15.60 -6.37
CA ALA A 91 19.06 15.69 -5.31
C ALA A 91 18.32 14.36 -5.08
N GLY A 92 18.21 13.51 -6.10
CA GLY A 92 17.49 12.23 -6.06
C GLY A 92 18.06 11.27 -5.02
N ASP A 93 19.38 11.08 -4.97
CA ASP A 93 20.02 10.15 -4.02
C ASP A 93 19.79 10.54 -2.54
N ILE A 94 19.75 11.84 -2.26
CA ILE A 94 19.46 12.36 -0.91
C ILE A 94 17.96 12.24 -0.64
N VAL A 95 17.10 12.67 -1.56
CA VAL A 95 15.65 12.70 -1.36
C VAL A 95 15.06 11.29 -1.27
N ASP A 96 15.51 10.32 -2.07
CA ASP A 96 15.02 8.93 -2.00
C ASP A 96 15.39 8.23 -0.68
N THR A 97 16.53 8.61 -0.09
CA THR A 97 16.94 8.13 1.23
C THR A 97 16.02 8.66 2.34
N PHE A 98 15.50 9.90 2.20
CA PHE A 98 14.68 10.56 3.22
C PHE A 98 13.16 10.51 2.95
N PHE A 99 12.72 10.27 1.72
CA PHE A 99 11.31 10.34 1.32
C PHE A 99 10.88 9.24 0.33
N PRO A 100 11.01 7.95 0.70
CA PRO A 100 10.68 6.83 -0.18
C PRO A 100 9.18 6.73 -0.47
N GLY A 101 8.74 7.20 -1.64
CA GLY A 101 7.34 7.32 -2.00
C GLY A 101 6.58 6.00 -1.97
N GLN A 102 7.20 4.94 -2.49
CA GLN A 102 6.62 3.59 -2.55
C GLN A 102 6.44 2.98 -1.16
N LEU A 103 7.41 3.18 -0.26
CA LEU A 103 7.32 2.76 1.14
C LEU A 103 6.18 3.45 1.87
N MET A 104 6.06 4.77 1.70
CA MET A 104 4.98 5.54 2.32
C MET A 104 3.61 5.16 1.76
N ALA A 105 3.52 4.92 0.46
CA ALA A 105 2.30 4.43 -0.17
C ALA A 105 1.90 3.03 0.37
N ALA A 106 2.86 2.10 0.47
CA ALA A 106 2.66 0.79 1.07
C ALA A 106 2.19 0.87 2.53
N ARG A 107 2.84 1.72 3.35
CA ARG A 107 2.44 1.97 4.74
C ARG A 107 1.04 2.58 4.86
N ALA A 108 0.68 3.51 3.96
CA ALA A 108 -0.65 4.09 3.93
C ALA A 108 -1.73 3.05 3.61
N LEU A 109 -1.44 2.13 2.69
CA LEU A 109 -2.33 1.02 2.37
C LEU A 109 -2.46 0.02 3.54
N GLN A 110 -1.36 -0.39 4.17
CA GLN A 110 -1.41 -1.29 5.33
C GLN A 110 -2.24 -0.69 6.46
N LYS A 111 -1.99 0.58 6.80
CA LYS A 111 -2.77 1.29 7.82
C LYS A 111 -4.25 1.38 7.46
N HIS A 112 -4.59 1.56 6.18
CA HIS A 112 -5.97 1.53 5.71
C HIS A 112 -6.60 0.15 5.97
N ILE A 113 -5.90 -0.93 5.63
CA ILE A 113 -6.37 -2.30 5.83
C ILE A 113 -6.56 -2.62 7.32
N GLU A 114 -5.59 -2.26 8.16
CA GLU A 114 -5.61 -2.50 9.62
C GLU A 114 -6.72 -1.73 10.32
N SER A 115 -7.02 -0.50 9.86
CA SER A 115 -8.08 0.33 10.44
C SER A 115 -9.48 0.03 9.90
N THR A 116 -9.64 -1.02 9.09
CA THR A 116 -10.91 -1.41 8.49
C THR A 116 -11.40 -2.71 9.11
N HIS A 117 -12.66 -2.71 9.56
CA HIS A 117 -13.37 -3.91 9.96
C HIS A 117 -13.91 -4.64 8.73
N TRP A 118 -13.39 -5.83 8.45
CA TRP A 118 -13.75 -6.62 7.27
C TRP A 118 -14.83 -7.65 7.62
N VAL A 119 -15.90 -7.68 6.82
CA VAL A 119 -17.02 -8.60 7.02
C VAL A 119 -17.25 -9.41 5.74
N GLU A 120 -17.22 -10.74 5.86
CA GLU A 120 -17.52 -11.69 4.76
C GLU A 120 -19.03 -11.83 4.54
N ASP A 121 -19.71 -10.71 4.36
CA ASP A 121 -21.14 -10.67 4.06
C ASP A 121 -21.48 -9.49 3.13
N THR A 122 -22.74 -9.39 2.71
CA THR A 122 -23.30 -8.16 2.12
C THR A 122 -23.85 -7.27 3.22
N GLU A 123 -23.83 -5.96 3.00
CA GLU A 123 -24.45 -5.02 3.95
C GLU A 123 -25.95 -5.30 4.11
N ALA A 124 -26.62 -5.65 3.00
CA ALA A 124 -28.05 -5.95 2.98
C ALA A 124 -28.40 -7.17 3.86
N ASN A 125 -27.61 -8.24 3.80
CA ASN A 125 -27.84 -9.44 4.62
C ASN A 125 -27.56 -9.14 6.10
N ALA A 126 -26.45 -8.47 6.40
CA ALA A 126 -26.12 -8.09 7.77
C ALA A 126 -27.17 -7.17 8.41
N ARG A 127 -27.80 -6.28 7.64
CA ARG A 127 -28.94 -5.45 8.10
C ARG A 127 -30.20 -6.29 8.32
N ALA A 128 -30.46 -7.27 7.45
CA ALA A 128 -31.63 -8.14 7.56
C ALA A 128 -31.56 -9.10 8.76
N THR A 129 -30.36 -9.56 9.13
CA THR A 129 -30.14 -10.45 10.30
C THR A 129 -29.97 -9.70 11.62
N GLY A 130 -29.76 -8.38 11.58
CA GLY A 130 -29.44 -7.56 12.76
C GLY A 130 -27.93 -7.54 13.11
N ASP A 131 -27.09 -8.27 12.37
CA ASP A 131 -25.65 -8.32 12.60
C ASP A 131 -24.93 -7.00 12.31
N HIS A 132 -25.53 -6.13 11.50
CA HIS A 132 -25.00 -4.80 11.20
C HIS A 132 -24.77 -3.97 12.47
N GLU A 133 -25.74 -3.96 13.39
CA GLU A 133 -25.63 -3.20 14.66
C GLU A 133 -24.48 -3.71 15.53
N MET A 134 -24.25 -5.03 15.55
CA MET A 134 -23.12 -5.64 16.25
C MET A 134 -21.79 -5.19 15.64
N HIS A 135 -21.68 -5.16 14.31
CA HIS A 135 -20.48 -4.70 13.63
C HIS A 135 -20.22 -3.20 13.83
N GLU A 136 -21.28 -2.37 13.82
CA GLU A 136 -21.18 -0.94 14.15
C GLU A 136 -20.72 -0.72 15.59
N ALA A 137 -21.32 -1.43 16.55
CA ALA A 137 -20.91 -1.36 17.95
C ALA A 137 -19.44 -1.75 18.13
N ARG A 138 -18.95 -2.75 17.37
CA ARG A 138 -17.54 -3.13 17.38
C ARG A 138 -16.62 -2.00 16.90
N VAL A 139 -16.95 -1.34 15.79
CA VAL A 139 -16.15 -0.22 15.27
C VAL A 139 -16.21 0.99 16.19
N GLN A 140 -17.33 1.23 16.88
CA GLN A 140 -17.43 2.31 17.86
C GLN A 140 -16.61 2.03 19.13
N ASN A 141 -16.57 0.78 19.58
CA ASN A 141 -15.84 0.38 20.79
C ASN A 141 -14.33 0.23 20.57
N ASP A 142 -13.91 -0.14 19.36
CA ASP A 142 -12.50 -0.30 19.00
C ASP A 142 -11.92 0.96 18.36
N LYS A 143 -11.09 1.69 19.11
CA LYS A 143 -10.45 2.93 18.66
C LYS A 143 -9.49 2.76 17.47
N THR A 144 -9.09 1.52 17.15
CA THR A 144 -8.20 1.24 16.02
C THR A 144 -8.97 1.15 14.71
N LEU A 145 -10.26 0.78 14.78
CA LEU A 145 -11.15 0.64 13.64
C LEU A 145 -11.78 1.99 13.32
N LYS A 146 -11.93 2.28 12.03
CA LYS A 146 -12.47 3.55 11.53
C LYS A 146 -13.70 3.37 10.65
N ARG A 147 -13.89 2.16 10.11
CA ARG A 147 -14.97 1.86 9.17
C ARG A 147 -15.21 0.36 9.06
N ILE A 148 -16.37 0.02 8.49
CA ILE A 148 -16.75 -1.34 8.12
C ILE A 148 -16.72 -1.44 6.59
N ILE A 149 -16.28 -2.58 6.07
CA ILE A 149 -16.39 -2.93 4.65
C ILE A 149 -16.93 -4.36 4.52
N TYR A 150 -18.04 -4.45 3.79
CA TYR A 150 -18.66 -5.69 3.37
C TYR A 150 -17.99 -6.18 2.07
N LEU A 151 -17.51 -7.43 2.09
CA LEU A 151 -16.70 -8.00 1.00
C LEU A 151 -17.53 -8.53 -0.16
N HIS A 152 -18.83 -8.79 0.06
CA HIS A 152 -19.72 -9.32 -0.96
C HIS A 152 -20.52 -8.24 -1.72
N ASP A 153 -20.35 -6.97 -1.33
CA ASP A 153 -20.87 -5.79 -2.04
C ASP A 153 -20.02 -5.37 -3.24
#